data_AF-A0A7S2VH49-F1
#
_entry.id   AF-A0A7S2VH49-F1
#
_cell.length_a   1.000
_cell.length_b   1.000
_cell.length_c   1.000
_cell.angle_alpha   90.00
_cell.angle_beta   90.00
_cell.angle_gamma   90.00
#
_symmetry.space_group_name_H-M   'P 1'
#
loop_
_entity.id
_entity.type
_entity.pdbx_description
1 polymer ?
#
loop_
_entity_poly.entity_id
_entity_poly.type
_entity_poly.pdbx_seq_one_letter_code
_entity_poly.pdbx_strand_id
1 'polypeptide(L)'
;DGPAVRARWLGLGGLEASLDAMRFLLESVETQELGAELLRDLAGDGEAPRSRVLEEGGLAAAVTAMGRHSASQRAQLLGCTLIQRLAGGGAEARQRVAAAGGVEATLE
;
A
#
# COMPACT_ATOMS: atom_id res chain seq x y z
N ASP A 1 15.00 18.28 3.22
CA ASP A 1 14.28 17.93 1.98
C ASP A 1 13.65 16.54 2.02
N GLY A 2 12.34 16.46 2.28
CA GLY A 2 11.60 15.19 2.35
C GLY A 2 11.55 14.39 1.03
N PRO A 3 11.26 15.01 -0.13
CA PRO A 3 11.16 14.29 -1.40
C PRO A 3 12.47 13.62 -1.85
N ALA A 4 13.60 14.30 -1.67
CA ALA A 4 14.92 13.77 -2.07
C ALA A 4 15.34 12.57 -1.21
N VAL A 5 15.08 12.63 0.11
CA VAL A 5 15.33 11.52 1.03
C VAL A 5 14.45 10.31 0.67
N ARG A 6 13.18 10.54 0.36
CA ARG A 6 12.25 9.48 -0.04
C ARG A 6 12.62 8.82 -1.37
N ALA A 7 12.99 9.61 -2.38
CA ALA A 7 13.47 9.07 -3.66
C ALA A 7 14.74 8.22 -3.48
N ARG A 8 15.68 8.68 -2.63
CA ARG A 8 16.88 7.90 -2.28
C ARG A 8 16.53 6.61 -1.55
N TRP A 9 15.63 6.65 -0.57
CA TRP A 9 15.17 5.47 0.17
C TRP A 9 14.50 4.46 -0.76
N LEU A 10 13.64 4.92 -1.67
CA LEU A 10 13.02 4.09 -2.71
C LEU A 10 14.07 3.45 -3.63
N GLY A 11 15.11 4.20 -4.02
CA GLY A 11 16.21 3.69 -4.84
C GLY A 11 17.10 2.66 -4.12
N LEU A 12 17.04 2.59 -2.79
CA LEU A 12 17.80 1.64 -1.97
C LEU A 12 16.99 0.40 -1.56
N GLY A 13 15.84 0.14 -2.19
CA GLY A 13 14.99 -1.02 -1.88
C GLY A 13 14.14 -0.85 -0.62
N GLY A 14 13.91 0.39 -0.19
CA GLY A 14 13.13 0.66 1.02
C GLY A 14 11.70 0.09 0.97
N LEU A 15 11.04 0.18 -0.19
CA LEU A 15 9.67 -0.35 -0.35
C LEU A 15 9.65 -1.88 -0.20
N GLU A 16 10.55 -2.59 -0.87
CA GLU A 16 10.73 -4.03 -0.72
C GLU A 16 10.96 -4.43 0.74
N ALA A 17 11.88 -3.76 1.44
CA ALA A 17 12.17 -4.02 2.86
C ALA A 17 10.93 -3.80 3.76
N SER A 18 10.14 -2.77 3.48
CA SER A 18 8.88 -2.52 4.21
C SER A 18 7.83 -3.59 3.93
N LEU A 19 7.70 -4.04 2.68
CA LEU A 19 6.78 -5.10 2.31
C LEU A 19 7.19 -6.44 2.93
N ASP A 20 8.48 -6.74 3.01
CA ASP A 20 8.98 -7.90 3.71
C ASP A 20 8.68 -7.83 5.21
N ALA A 21 8.90 -6.68 5.85
CA ALA A 21 8.51 -6.49 7.25
C ALA A 21 7.01 -6.76 7.47
N MET A 22 6.14 -6.25 6.60
CA MET A 22 4.71 -6.54 6.65
C MET A 22 4.41 -8.04 6.48
N ARG A 23 5.13 -8.74 5.59
CA ARG A 23 4.96 -10.20 5.38
C ARG A 23 5.44 -11.03 6.56
N PHE A 24 6.54 -10.64 7.22
CA PHE A 24 7.09 -11.38 8.36
C PHE A 24 6.33 -11.10 9.66
N LEU A 25 5.77 -9.90 9.82
CA LEU A 25 5.10 -9.45 11.05
C LEU A 25 3.59 -9.31 10.86
N LEU A 26 2.95 -10.32 10.26
CA LEU A 26 1.52 -10.31 9.93
C LEU A 26 0.61 -10.04 11.14
N GLU A 27 0.97 -10.56 12.31
CA GLU A 27 0.16 -10.45 13.53
C GLU A 27 0.38 -9.14 14.29
N SER A 28 1.36 -8.31 13.89
CA SER A 28 1.60 -7.01 14.51
C SER A 28 0.71 -5.95 13.87
N VAL A 29 -0.39 -5.58 14.54
CA VAL A 29 -1.29 -4.51 14.07
C VAL A 29 -0.54 -3.21 13.81
N GLU A 30 0.43 -2.87 14.68
CA GLU A 30 1.26 -1.67 14.52
C GLU A 30 2.09 -1.71 13.23
N THR A 31 2.74 -2.85 12.95
CA THR A 31 3.53 -3.00 11.72
C THR A 31 2.64 -2.91 10.49
N GLN A 32 1.47 -3.53 10.52
CA GLN A 32 0.53 -3.51 9.41
C GLN A 32 -0.05 -2.11 9.16
N GLU A 33 -0.36 -1.37 10.23
CA GLU A 33 -0.83 0.02 10.12
C GLU A 33 0.26 0.96 9.60
N LEU A 34 1.49 0.87 10.13
CA LEU A 34 2.61 1.70 9.65
C LEU A 34 2.98 1.37 8.21
N GLY A 35 2.95 0.09 7.84
CA GLY A 35 3.15 -0.37 6.48
C GLY A 35 2.07 0.17 5.53
N ALA A 36 0.80 0.01 5.88
CA ALA A 36 -0.31 0.54 5.07
C ALA A 36 -0.27 2.08 4.95
N GLU A 37 0.13 2.79 6.00
CA GLU A 37 0.35 4.23 5.98
C GLU A 37 1.46 4.63 5.00
N LEU A 38 2.60 3.96 5.04
CA LEU A 38 3.69 4.20 4.10
C LEU A 38 3.25 3.99 2.65
N LEU A 39 2.54 2.90 2.37
CA LEU A 39 2.04 2.60 1.03
C LEU A 39 1.05 3.67 0.55
N ARG A 40 0.12 4.09 1.42
CA ARG A 40 -0.84 5.17 1.15
C ARG A 40 -0.12 6.46 0.76
N ASP A 41 0.91 6.83 1.50
CA ASP A 41 1.67 8.07 1.25
C ASP A 41 2.43 8.00 -0.06
N LEU A 42 3.11 6.88 -0.33
CA LEU A 42 3.80 6.66 -1.61
C LEU A 42 2.83 6.71 -2.80
N ALA A 43 1.65 6.10 -2.68
CA ALA A 43 0.62 6.18 -3.72
C ALA A 43 0.09 7.61 -3.97
N GLY A 44 0.25 8.50 -2.99
CA GLY A 44 -0.10 9.91 -3.06
C GLY A 44 0.97 10.82 -3.65
N ASP A 45 2.22 10.36 -3.78
CA ASP A 45 3.38 11.19 -4.13
C ASP A 45 3.58 11.41 -5.64
N GLY A 46 2.72 10.83 -6.48
CA GLY A 46 2.78 10.96 -7.93
C GLY A 46 2.84 9.61 -8.64
N GLU A 47 2.97 9.65 -9.96
CA GLU A 47 2.78 8.47 -10.80
C GLU A 47 3.87 7.41 -10.59
N ALA A 48 5.15 7.81 -10.54
CA ALA A 48 6.25 6.85 -10.41
C ALA A 48 6.23 6.08 -9.06
N PRO A 49 6.11 6.73 -7.89
CA PRO A 49 5.94 6.00 -6.62
C PRO A 49 4.66 5.15 -6.57
N ARG A 50 3.55 5.65 -7.14
CA ARG A 50 2.29 4.90 -7.22
C ARG A 50 2.42 3.63 -8.05
N SER A 51 3.05 3.70 -9.23
CA SER A 51 3.27 2.52 -10.08
C SER A 51 4.14 1.50 -9.36
N ARG A 52 5.19 1.95 -8.66
CA ARG A 52 6.02 1.05 -7.85
C ARG A 52 5.25 0.35 -6.74
N VAL A 53 4.36 1.05 -6.03
CA VAL A 53 3.50 0.43 -5.01
C VAL A 53 2.62 -0.67 -5.61
N LEU A 54 2.08 -0.48 -6.82
CA LEU A 54 1.33 -1.51 -7.51
C LEU A 54 2.21 -2.68 -7.96
N GLU A 55 3.33 -2.39 -8.61
CA GLU A 55 4.24 -3.38 -9.20
C GLU A 55 4.92 -4.26 -8.13
N GLU A 56 5.28 -3.68 -6.97
CA GLU A 56 5.94 -4.41 -5.88
C GLU A 56 4.93 -5.14 -4.96
N GLY A 57 3.62 -5.07 -5.25
CA GLY A 57 2.59 -5.82 -4.53
C GLY A 57 2.06 -5.14 -3.26
N GLY A 58 2.20 -3.82 -3.15
CA GLY A 58 1.70 -3.05 -2.00
C GLY A 58 0.18 -3.14 -1.81
N LEU A 59 -0.60 -3.25 -2.90
CA LEU A 59 -2.04 -3.48 -2.78
C LEU A 59 -2.34 -4.80 -2.06
N ALA A 60 -1.72 -5.91 -2.48
CA ALA A 60 -1.90 -7.21 -1.84
C ALA A 60 -1.48 -7.21 -0.36
N ALA A 61 -0.40 -6.50 -0.02
CA ALA A 61 0.04 -6.33 1.36
C ALA A 61 -1.01 -5.57 2.21
N ALA A 62 -1.58 -4.48 1.69
CA ALA A 62 -2.61 -3.72 2.40
C ALA A 62 -3.92 -4.51 2.56
N VAL A 63 -4.34 -5.26 1.55
CA VAL A 63 -5.51 -6.16 1.66
C VAL A 63 -5.28 -7.24 2.71
N THR A 64 -4.08 -7.83 2.74
CA THR A 64 -3.70 -8.81 3.76
C THR A 64 -3.74 -8.18 5.16
N ALA A 65 -3.21 -6.96 5.32
CA ALA A 65 -3.26 -6.21 6.56
C ALA A 65 -4.71 -5.95 7.02
N MET A 66 -5.57 -5.51 6.12
CA MET A 66 -7.00 -5.28 6.38
C MET A 66 -7.70 -6.55 6.84
N GLY A 67 -7.49 -7.68 6.16
CA GLY A 67 -8.10 -8.96 6.51
C GLY A 67 -7.61 -9.52 7.85
N ARG A 68 -6.30 -9.41 8.12
CA ARG A 68 -5.70 -9.88 9.38
C ARG A 68 -6.11 -9.03 10.58
N HIS A 69 -6.28 -7.72 10.37
CA HIS A 69 -6.62 -6.75 11.41
C HIS A 69 -7.95 -6.07 11.13
N SER A 70 -8.98 -6.85 10.81
CA SER A 70 -10.31 -6.34 10.42
C SER A 70 -10.98 -5.49 11.50
N ALA A 71 -10.67 -5.73 12.77
CA ALA A 71 -11.13 -4.91 13.90
C ALA A 71 -10.41 -3.56 14.02
N SER A 72 -9.24 -3.38 13.38
CA SER A 72 -8.54 -2.09 13.36
C SER A 72 -9.18 -1.16 12.34
N GLN A 73 -9.94 -0.18 12.84
CA GLN A 73 -10.47 0.91 12.02
C GLN A 73 -9.37 1.67 11.27
N ARG A 74 -8.17 1.75 11.85
CA ARG A 74 -7.04 2.43 11.25
C ARG A 74 -6.48 1.62 10.08
N ALA A 75 -6.29 0.31 10.23
CA ALA A 75 -5.87 -0.55 9.12
C ALA A 75 -6.87 -0.49 7.95
N GLN A 76 -8.17 -0.54 8.26
CA GLN A 76 -9.25 -0.41 7.27
C GLN A 76 -9.22 0.93 6.54
N LEU A 77 -9.12 2.04 7.28
CA LEU A 77 -9.06 3.38 6.70
C LEU A 77 -7.84 3.54 5.78
N LEU A 78 -6.67 3.09 6.23
CA LEU A 78 -5.42 3.19 5.47
C LEU A 78 -5.47 2.37 4.18
N GLY A 79 -5.95 1.12 4.25
CA GLY A 79 -6.09 0.26 3.08
C GLY A 79 -7.11 0.79 2.06
N CYS A 80 -8.29 1.22 2.50
CA CYS A 80 -9.27 1.87 1.61
C CYS A 80 -8.72 3.15 0.96
N THR A 81 -7.98 3.96 1.73
CA THR A 81 -7.35 5.18 1.19
C THR A 81 -6.27 4.83 0.17
N LEU A 82 -5.46 3.79 0.41
CA LEU A 82 -4.49 3.30 -0.55
C LEU A 82 -5.16 2.86 -1.85
N ILE A 83 -6.22 2.04 -1.78
CA ILE A 83 -6.97 1.57 -2.95
C ILE A 83 -7.47 2.77 -3.78
N GLN A 84 -8.05 3.78 -3.13
CA GLN A 84 -8.47 5.02 -3.79
C GLN A 84 -7.30 5.74 -4.48
N ARG A 85 -6.16 5.87 -3.79
CA ARG A 85 -4.97 6.55 -4.31
C ARG A 85 -4.38 5.83 -5.53
N LEU A 86 -4.34 4.50 -5.49
CA LEU A 86 -3.88 3.68 -6.61
C LEU A 86 -4.83 3.80 -7.81
N ALA A 87 -6.15 3.76 -7.58
CA ALA A 87 -7.16 3.93 -8.63
C ALA A 87 -7.17 5.34 -9.25
N GLY A 88 -6.60 6.33 -8.57
CA GLY A 88 -6.47 7.71 -9.05
C GLY A 88 -5.52 7.92 -10.23
N GLY A 89 -4.69 6.93 -10.59
CA GLY A 89 -3.72 7.00 -11.70
C GLY A 89 -4.30 6.88 -13.11
N GLY A 90 -5.62 6.92 -13.27
CA GLY A 90 -6.27 6.80 -14.59
C GLY A 90 -6.77 5.39 -14.91
N ALA A 91 -7.12 5.15 -16.18
CA ALA A 91 -7.82 3.92 -16.59
C ALA A 91 -6.97 2.65 -16.38
N GLU A 92 -5.69 2.72 -16.70
CA GLU A 92 -4.76 1.60 -16.53
C GLU A 92 -4.56 1.27 -15.04
N ALA A 93 -4.37 2.28 -14.19
CA ALA A 93 -4.24 2.07 -12.76
C ALA A 93 -5.50 1.43 -12.15
N ARG A 94 -6.70 1.84 -12.60
CA ARG A 94 -7.96 1.20 -12.21
C ARG A 94 -8.05 -0.26 -12.65
N GLN A 95 -7.61 -0.58 -13.87
CA GLN A 95 -7.57 -1.96 -14.34
C GLN A 95 -6.61 -2.81 -13.50
N ARG A 96 -5.44 -2.28 -13.14
CA ARG A 96 -4.46 -2.97 -12.29
C ARG A 96 -5.00 -3.20 -10.88
N VAL A 97 -5.66 -2.20 -10.28
CA VAL A 97 -6.32 -2.33 -8.97
C VAL A 97 -7.42 -3.39 -9.02
N ALA A 98 -8.26 -3.39 -10.05
CA ALA A 98 -9.30 -4.40 -10.23
C ALA A 98 -8.71 -5.81 -10.42
N ALA A 99 -7.69 -5.95 -11.26
CA ALA A 99 -7.02 -7.24 -11.49
C ALA A 99 -6.34 -7.80 -10.23
N ALA A 100 -5.95 -6.93 -9.30
CA ALA A 100 -5.35 -7.30 -8.02
C ALA A 100 -6.38 -7.53 -6.89
N GLY A 101 -7.69 -7.58 -7.20
CA GLY A 101 -8.75 -7.86 -6.23
C GLY A 101 -9.10 -6.67 -5.32
N GLY A 102 -8.73 -5.45 -5.72
CA GLY A 102 -8.93 -4.26 -4.89
C GLY A 102 -10.40 -3.89 -4.65
N VAL A 103 -11.34 -4.41 -5.44
CA VAL A 103 -12.78 -4.18 -5.25
C VAL A 103 -13.31 -5.11 -4.17
N GLU A 104 -12.99 -6.38 -4.27
CA GLU A 104 -13.34 -7.44 -3.32
C GLU A 104 -12.82 -7.12 -1.92
N ALA A 105 -11.61 -6.57 -1.83
CA ALA A 105 -10.99 -6.15 -0.58
C ALA A 105 -11.73 -5.03 0.17
N THR A 106 -12.62 -4.29 -0.49
CA THR A 106 -13.44 -3.24 0.17
C THR A 106 -14.79 -3.75 0.66
N LEU A 107 -15.14 -5.00 0.35
CA LEU A 107 -16.43 -5.61 0.66
C LEU A 107 -16.37 -6.63 1.81
N GLU A 108 -15.16 -6.98 2.29
CA GLU A 108 -14.91 -7.84 3.45
C GLU A 108 -14.80 -7.03 4.76
#